data_AF-A0A968ABK9-F1
#
_entry.id   AF-A0A968ABK9-F1
#
_cell.length_a   1.000
_cell.length_b   1.000
_cell.length_c   1.000
_cell.angle_alpha   90.00
_cell.angle_beta   90.00
_cell.angle_gamma   90.00
#
_symmetry.space_group_name_H-M   'P 1'
#
loop_
_entity.id
_entity.type
_entity.pdbx_description
1 polymer ?
#
loop_
_entity_poly.entity_id
_entity_poly.type
_entity_poly.pdbx_seq_one_letter_code
_entity_poly.pdbx_strand_id
1 'polypeptide(L)'
;EQLRQYARENGKILMDIASIESHKPGGEPCTGIDQNQNPTDLTAICEEYVEEIFAGHLNSLGSNRMSQAIWVMMAQLAGWEATGK
;
A
#
# COMPACT_ATOMS: atom_id res chain seq x y z
N GLU A 1 5.90 0.74 11.30
CA GLU A 1 5.92 1.99 12.10
C GLU A 1 7.21 2.81 11.96
N GLN A 2 8.40 2.20 11.97
CA GLN A 2 9.68 2.93 11.92
C GLN A 2 9.79 4.00 10.82
N LEU A 3 9.43 3.69 9.57
CA LEU A 3 9.49 4.65 8.46
C LEU A 3 8.51 5.82 8.60
N ARG A 4 7.31 5.56 9.13
CA ARG A 4 6.31 6.60 9.41
C ARG A 4 6.82 7.57 10.46
N GLN A 5 7.42 7.04 11.53
CA GLN A 5 7.99 7.85 12.59
C GLN A 5 9.13 8.72 12.06
N TYR A 6 10.07 8.13 11.33
CA TYR A 6 11.18 8.88 10.71
C TYR A 6 10.67 10.01 9.82
N ALA A 7 9.68 9.75 8.96
CA ALA A 7 9.14 10.76 8.06
C ALA A 7 8.53 11.95 8.82
N ARG A 8 7.76 11.68 9.88
CA ARG A 8 7.18 12.72 10.75
C ARG A 8 8.25 13.54 11.46
N GLU A 9 9.24 12.88 12.06
CA GLU A 9 10.33 13.53 12.81
C GLU A 9 11.22 14.41 11.92
N ASN A 10 11.32 14.09 10.63
CA ASN A 10 12.25 14.75 9.69
C ASN A 10 11.55 15.58 8.62
N GLY A 11 10.25 15.84 8.77
CA GLY A 11 9.46 16.63 7.82
C GLY A 11 9.50 16.08 6.40
N LYS A 12 9.46 14.76 6.25
CA LYS A 12 9.45 14.07 4.94
C LYS A 12 8.04 13.66 4.58
N ILE A 13 7.75 13.71 3.29
CA ILE A 13 6.57 13.07 2.71
C ILE A 13 6.88 11.58 2.56
N LEU A 14 5.97 10.73 3.01
CA LEU A 14 6.08 9.28 2.90
C LEU A 14 4.96 8.75 2.00
N MET A 15 5.34 8.11 0.89
CA MET A 15 4.45 7.24 0.13
C MET A 15 4.33 5.91 0.87
N ASP A 16 3.25 5.75 1.63
CA ASP A 16 3.05 4.57 2.48
C ASP A 16 2.41 3.42 1.70
N ILE A 17 3.25 2.72 0.93
CA ILE A 17 2.86 1.58 0.10
C ILE A 17 2.12 0.52 0.91
N ALA A 18 2.57 0.24 2.14
CA ALA A 18 1.94 -0.75 3.01
C ALA A 18 0.50 -0.34 3.38
N SER A 19 0.22 0.95 3.57
CA SER A 19 -1.16 1.41 3.81
C SER A 19 -2.07 1.23 2.58
N ILE A 20 -1.53 1.17 1.37
CA ILE A 20 -2.28 1.07 0.11
C ILE A 20 -2.46 -0.40 -0.32
N GLU A 21 -1.37 -1.16 -0.33
CA GLU A 21 -1.31 -2.51 -0.89
C GLU A 21 -1.68 -3.60 0.14
N SER A 22 -1.68 -3.28 1.44
CA SER A 22 -2.16 -4.19 2.49
C SER A 22 -3.64 -4.03 2.83
N HIS A 23 -4.42 -3.30 2.02
CA HIS A 23 -5.86 -3.13 2.23
C HIS A 23 -6.66 -3.34 0.95
N LYS A 24 -7.83 -3.97 1.12
CA LYS A 24 -8.85 -4.07 0.08
C LYS A 24 -9.52 -2.71 -0.17
N PRO A 25 -10.26 -2.53 -1.28
CA PRO A 25 -10.96 -1.28 -1.54
C PRO A 25 -11.94 -0.84 -0.44
N GLY A 26 -12.49 -1.78 0.34
CA GLY A 26 -13.35 -1.50 1.50
C GLY A 26 -12.59 -1.10 2.77
N GLY A 27 -11.25 -1.11 2.73
CA GLY A 27 -10.40 -0.83 3.87
C GLY A 27 -10.10 -2.05 4.74
N GLU A 28 -10.55 -3.24 4.36
CA GLU A 28 -10.22 -4.47 5.10
C GLU A 28 -8.72 -4.77 4.98
N PRO A 29 -8.03 -5.05 6.11
CA PRO A 29 -6.61 -5.39 6.06
C PRO A 29 -6.41 -6.80 5.48
N CYS A 30 -5.32 -6.96 4.75
CA CYS A 30 -4.85 -8.24 4.24
C CYS A 30 -3.79 -8.82 5.18
N THR A 31 -3.89 -10.12 5.45
CA THR A 31 -2.91 -10.85 6.22
C THR A 31 -2.17 -11.87 5.36
N GLY A 32 -0.95 -12.20 5.76
CA GLY A 32 -0.07 -13.10 5.01
C GLY A 32 -0.37 -14.57 5.25
N ILE A 33 0.29 -15.41 4.49
CA ILE A 33 0.35 -16.86 4.70
C ILE A 33 1.78 -17.29 5.03
N ASP A 34 1.93 -18.38 5.79
CA ASP A 34 3.24 -18.98 6.06
C ASP A 34 3.73 -19.84 4.87
N GLN A 35 4.95 -20.38 4.99
CA GLN A 35 5.54 -21.27 3.98
C GLN A 35 4.75 -22.57 3.72
N ASN A 36 3.84 -22.95 4.62
CA ASN A 36 2.94 -24.08 4.48
C ASN A 36 1.54 -23.66 3.99
N GLN A 37 1.38 -22.40 3.58
CA GLN A 37 0.13 -21.79 3.13
C GLN A 37 -0.95 -21.66 4.22
N ASN A 38 -0.57 -21.67 5.50
CA ASN A 38 -1.51 -21.36 6.58
C ASN A 38 -1.67 -19.85 6.73
N PRO A 39 -2.88 -19.34 6.97
CA PRO A 39 -3.09 -17.94 7.31
C PRO A 39 -2.27 -17.51 8.54
N THR A 40 -1.79 -16.28 8.52
CA THR A 40 -1.11 -15.62 9.63
C THR A 40 -1.87 -14.35 10.02
N ASP A 41 -1.55 -13.78 11.19
CA ASP A 41 -2.04 -12.46 11.60
C ASP A 41 -1.10 -11.32 11.18
N LEU A 42 -0.04 -11.63 10.42
CA LEU A 42 0.92 -10.63 9.95
C LEU A 42 0.32 -9.87 8.77
N THR A 43 0.39 -8.55 8.80
CA THR A 43 0.02 -7.72 7.66
C THR A 43 0.86 -8.09 6.44
N ALA A 44 0.21 -8.29 5.30
CA ALA A 44 0.86 -8.57 4.03
C ALA A 44 0.23 -7.73 2.91
N ILE A 45 0.87 -7.72 1.75
CA ILE A 45 0.23 -7.23 0.53
C ILE A 45 -0.93 -8.17 0.21
N CYS A 46 -2.06 -7.64 -0.24
CA CYS A 46 -3.19 -8.47 -0.66
C CYS A 46 -2.78 -9.38 -1.82
N GLU A 47 -3.12 -10.66 -1.73
CA GLU A 47 -2.77 -11.68 -2.74
C GLU A 47 -3.21 -11.27 -4.17
N GLU A 48 -4.37 -10.62 -4.28
CA GLU A 48 -4.93 -10.14 -5.53
C GLU A 48 -4.10 -9.01 -6.21
N TYR A 49 -3.12 -8.41 -5.51
CA TYR A 49 -2.27 -7.34 -6.04
C TYR A 49 -0.86 -7.81 -6.43
N VAL A 50 -0.50 -9.07 -6.16
CA VAL A 50 0.82 -9.62 -6.46
C VAL A 50 0.78 -10.65 -7.59
N GLU A 51 1.89 -10.77 -8.32
CA GLU A 51 2.12 -11.81 -9.33
C GLU A 51 2.57 -13.12 -8.66
N GLU A 52 3.35 -12.99 -7.59
CA GLU A 52 4.03 -14.10 -6.91
C GLU A 52 3.76 -14.04 -5.41
N ILE A 53 3.11 -15.07 -4.87
CA ILE A 53 2.68 -15.17 -3.46
C ILE A 53 3.87 -14.97 -2.48
N PHE A 54 5.07 -15.43 -2.84
CA PHE A 54 6.24 -15.41 -1.94
C PHE A 54 7.32 -14.38 -2.30
N ALA A 55 7.21 -13.68 -3.43
CA ALA A 55 8.21 -12.70 -3.86
C ALA A 55 7.70 -11.25 -3.81
N GLY A 56 6.37 -11.04 -3.82
CA GLY A 56 5.76 -9.74 -3.55
C GLY A 56 5.85 -8.73 -4.70
N HIS A 57 6.23 -9.16 -5.91
CA HIS A 57 6.13 -8.31 -7.09
C HIS A 57 4.66 -8.01 -7.40
N LEU A 58 4.36 -6.74 -7.64
CA LEU A 58 3.00 -6.32 -8.00
C LEU A 58 2.63 -6.86 -9.38
N ASN A 59 1.40 -7.35 -9.49
CA ASN A 59 0.79 -7.62 -10.79
C ASN A 59 0.29 -6.30 -11.42
N SER A 60 -0.46 -6.41 -12.52
CA SER A 60 -1.01 -5.24 -13.21
C SER A 60 -2.00 -4.43 -12.35
N LEU A 61 -2.78 -5.10 -11.49
CA LEU A 61 -3.74 -4.44 -10.61
C LEU A 61 -3.02 -3.65 -9.50
N GLY A 62 -2.09 -4.28 -8.79
CA GLY A 62 -1.26 -3.60 -7.78
C GLY A 62 -0.46 -2.44 -8.37
N SER A 63 0.14 -2.63 -9.55
CA SER A 63 0.87 -1.56 -10.25
C SER A 63 -0.02 -0.37 -10.61
N ASN A 64 -1.28 -0.63 -11.01
CA ASN A 64 -2.24 0.44 -11.32
C ASN A 64 -2.62 1.22 -10.06
N ARG A 65 -2.89 0.53 -8.94
CA ARG A 65 -3.19 1.15 -7.64
C ARG A 65 -2.05 2.06 -7.19
N MET A 66 -0.83 1.58 -7.27
CA MET A 66 0.36 2.37 -6.99
C MET A 66 0.51 3.59 -7.89
N SER A 67 0.22 3.45 -9.19
CA SER A 67 0.27 4.57 -10.14
C SER A 67 -0.76 5.65 -9.81
N GLN A 68 -1.99 5.25 -9.46
CA GLN A 68 -3.05 6.17 -9.03
C GLN A 68 -2.68 6.89 -7.73
N ALA A 69 -2.14 6.14 -6.75
CA ALA A 69 -1.77 6.72 -5.47
C ALA A 69 -0.59 7.70 -5.60
N ILE A 70 0.40 7.41 -6.46
CA ILE A 70 1.47 8.38 -6.81
C ILE A 70 0.87 9.63 -7.45
N TRP A 71 -0.06 9.47 -8.39
CA TRP A 71 -0.72 10.61 -9.02
C TRP A 71 -1.44 11.49 -7.99
N VAL A 72 -2.23 10.89 -7.09
CA VAL A 72 -2.92 11.61 -6.02
C VAL A 72 -1.94 12.35 -5.12
N MET A 73 -0.87 11.68 -4.68
CA MET A 73 0.17 12.30 -3.84
C MET A 73 0.79 13.50 -4.55
N MET A 74 1.21 13.35 -5.81
CA MET A 74 1.83 14.44 -6.56
C MET A 74 0.87 15.61 -6.83
N ALA A 75 -0.40 15.30 -7.11
CA ALA A 75 -1.44 16.32 -7.27
C ALA A 75 -1.64 17.12 -5.97
N GLN A 76 -1.74 16.44 -4.83
CA GLN A 76 -1.86 17.10 -3.52
C GLN A 76 -0.65 17.98 -3.19
N LEU A 77 0.57 17.52 -3.51
CA LEU A 77 1.78 18.34 -3.35
C LEU A 77 1.79 19.59 -4.24
N ALA A 78 1.09 19.54 -5.39
CA ALA A 78 0.91 20.68 -6.28
C ALA A 78 -0.26 21.60 -5.89
N GLY A 79 -0.94 21.33 -4.76
CA GLY A 79 -2.05 22.14 -4.26
C GLY A 79 -3.43 21.70 -4.74
N TRP A 80 -3.55 20.52 -5.36
CA TRP A 80 -4.86 19.94 -5.64
C TRP A 80 -5.51 19.44 -4.35
N GLU A 81 -6.67 19.98 -4.01
CA GLU A 81 -7.51 19.44 -2.95
C GLU A 81 -8.50 18.46 -3.54
N ALA A 82 -8.53 17.24 -2.99
CA ALA A 82 -9.52 16.24 -3.36
C ALA A 82 -10.91 16.76 -2.96
N THR A 83 -11.65 17.29 -3.94
CA THR A 83 -13.07 17.61 -3.77
C THR A 83 -13.82 16.29 -3.82
N GLY A 84 -14.13 15.74 -2.66
CA GLY A 84 -14.94 14.52 -2.56
C GLY A 84 -16.24 14.69 -3.34
N LYS A 85 -16.56 13.70 -4.16
CA LYS A 85 -17.95 13.38 -4.52
C LYS A 85 -18.31 12.09 -3.82
#